data_AF-A0A2D4GUN6-F1
#
_entry.id   AF-A0A2D4GUN6-F1
#
_cell.length_a   1.000
_cell.length_b   1.000
_cell.length_c   1.000
_cell.angle_alpha   90.00
_cell.angle_beta   90.00
_cell.angle_gamma   90.00
#
_symmetry.space_group_name_H-M   'P 1'
#
loop_
_entity.id
_entity.type
_entity.pdbx_description
1 polymer ?
#
loop_
_entity_poly.entity_id
_entity_poly.type
_entity_poly.pdbx_seq_one_letter_code
_entity_poly.pdbx_strand_id
1 'polypeptide(L)'
;ESENSRPRRSCTLEGGAKNYAESDHSEDEDNDNNSATTEESTKKNKKKPPKKKSRYERTDNGEITSFITEDDVVYRPGDCVYIESRRPNTPYFICSIQDFKLSKRDHLLMNVKWYYRQSEVPDSVYQHLVQDRHNENDSGRELVITDPVIKNRELFISDYVDTYHAAALRGKCNISHFSDIFAAREFKARIDSFFYILGYNPET
;
A
#
# COMPACT_ATOMS: atom_id res chain seq x y z
N GLU A 1 -29.97 -52.42 31.70
CA GLU A 1 -29.54 -51.42 32.69
C GLU A 1 -28.59 -50.46 31.99
N SER A 2 -28.82 -49.16 31.80
CA SER A 2 -29.91 -48.23 32.15
C SER A 2 -29.70 -47.04 31.19
N GLU A 3 -30.62 -46.82 30.26
CA GLU A 3 -31.52 -45.65 30.17
C GLU A 3 -30.83 -44.26 30.21
N ASN A 4 -30.86 -43.44 29.16
CA ASN A 4 -31.97 -42.75 28.48
C ASN A 4 -31.96 -41.26 28.88
N SER A 5 -31.80 -40.34 27.92
CA SER A 5 -32.58 -39.09 27.84
C SER A 5 -32.14 -38.18 26.68
N ARG A 6 -32.98 -38.14 25.63
CA ARG A 6 -33.30 -36.93 24.86
C ARG A 6 -34.77 -36.59 25.12
N PRO A 7 -35.17 -35.31 25.08
CA PRO A 7 -36.04 -34.83 23.99
C PRO A 7 -35.60 -33.43 23.49
N ARG A 8 -35.64 -33.05 22.20
CA ARG A 8 -36.73 -32.76 21.21
C ARG A 8 -37.62 -31.53 21.50
N ARG A 9 -37.62 -30.59 20.53
CA ARG A 9 -38.67 -29.64 20.00
C ARG A 9 -38.15 -28.19 19.99
N SER A 10 -37.99 -27.47 18.88
CA SER A 10 -38.88 -27.07 17.77
C SER A 10 -40.04 -26.13 18.17
N CYS A 11 -39.97 -24.87 17.72
CA CYS A 11 -41.09 -23.94 17.38
C CYS A 11 -40.49 -22.51 17.25
N THR A 12 -40.29 -21.96 16.04
CA THR A 12 -41.22 -21.20 15.18
C THR A 12 -41.62 -19.80 15.69
N LEU A 13 -41.36 -18.83 14.80
CA LEU A 13 -42.26 -17.77 14.31
C LEU A 13 -42.44 -16.45 15.10
N GLU A 14 -42.14 -15.38 14.35
CA GLU A 14 -42.90 -14.14 14.15
C GLU A 14 -42.43 -12.81 14.77
N GLY A 15 -42.57 -11.79 13.89
CA GLY A 15 -42.59 -10.35 14.18
C GLY A 15 -41.24 -9.69 13.91
N GLY A 16 -40.96 -9.10 12.74
CA GLY A 16 -41.67 -7.96 12.16
C GLY A 16 -41.05 -6.67 12.74
N ALA A 17 -40.62 -5.65 12.00
CA ALA A 17 -41.08 -5.19 10.70
C ALA A 17 -40.07 -4.19 10.08
N LYS A 18 -39.96 -4.26 8.74
CA LYS A 18 -40.09 -3.16 7.74
C LYS A 18 -39.16 -1.93 7.89
N ASN A 19 -38.21 -1.69 6.98
CA ASN A 19 -38.27 -1.31 5.55
C ASN A 19 -37.90 0.19 5.39
N TYR A 20 -37.61 0.55 4.14
CA TYR A 20 -37.30 1.86 3.54
C TYR A 20 -35.80 2.16 3.43
N ALA A 21 -35.24 2.39 2.24
CA ALA A 21 -35.75 2.33 0.88
C ALA A 21 -34.54 2.31 -0.07
N GLU A 22 -34.63 1.52 -1.14
CA GLU A 22 -33.90 1.80 -2.38
C GLU A 22 -34.35 3.15 -2.93
N SER A 23 -33.42 3.89 -3.56
CA SER A 23 -33.78 4.85 -4.59
C SER A 23 -32.64 4.94 -5.60
N ASP A 24 -32.79 4.21 -6.70
CA ASP A 24 -32.35 4.66 -8.01
C ASP A 24 -33.35 5.72 -8.53
N HIS A 25 -32.85 6.85 -9.01
CA HIS A 25 -33.52 7.77 -9.95
C HIS A 25 -32.44 8.77 -10.41
N SER A 26 -31.90 8.63 -11.62
CA SER A 26 -32.43 9.02 -12.95
C SER A 26 -32.10 10.47 -13.32
N GLU A 27 -31.72 10.60 -14.58
CA GLU A 27 -31.25 11.79 -15.30
C GLU A 27 -32.35 12.87 -15.48
N ASP A 28 -31.85 14.05 -15.85
CA ASP A 28 -32.43 15.05 -16.73
C ASP A 28 -33.22 16.28 -16.21
N GLU A 29 -32.76 17.40 -16.81
CA GLU A 29 -33.41 18.66 -17.21
C GLU A 29 -33.69 19.80 -16.22
N ASP A 30 -32.86 20.84 -16.39
CA ASP A 30 -33.18 22.25 -16.61
C ASP A 30 -34.56 22.78 -16.18
N ASN A 31 -34.56 23.78 -15.29
CA ASN A 31 -35.55 24.85 -15.34
C ASN A 31 -34.99 26.15 -14.74
N ASP A 32 -34.81 27.14 -15.61
CA ASP A 32 -34.64 28.54 -15.24
C ASP A 32 -35.90 29.03 -14.50
N ASN A 33 -35.75 29.62 -13.31
CA ASN A 33 -36.71 30.64 -12.91
C ASN A 33 -36.07 31.75 -12.08
N ASN A 34 -36.12 32.94 -12.67
CA ASN A 34 -35.74 34.22 -12.12
C ASN A 34 -36.82 34.69 -11.13
N SER A 35 -36.45 34.94 -9.87
CA SER A 35 -37.27 35.71 -8.93
C SER A 35 -36.37 36.50 -8.00
N ALA A 36 -36.31 37.81 -8.26
CA ALA A 36 -35.63 38.78 -7.44
C ALA A 36 -36.43 39.04 -6.15
N THR A 37 -35.79 38.84 -5.00
CA THR A 37 -36.07 39.63 -3.79
C THR A 37 -34.74 39.94 -3.11
N THR A 38 -34.56 41.24 -2.89
CA THR A 38 -33.43 41.89 -2.22
C THR A 38 -33.37 41.52 -0.75
N GLU A 39 -32.32 40.80 -0.32
CA GLU A 39 -31.74 40.96 1.01
C GLU A 39 -30.22 40.86 0.94
N GLU A 40 -29.58 41.95 1.34
CA GLU A 40 -28.16 42.15 1.45
C GLU A 40 -27.59 41.27 2.57
N SER A 41 -27.01 40.14 2.19
CA SER A 41 -26.13 39.36 3.06
C SER A 41 -24.85 39.11 2.29
N THR A 42 -23.79 39.80 2.70
CA THR A 42 -22.43 39.66 2.19
C THR A 42 -21.90 38.24 2.48
N LYS A 43 -22.34 37.25 1.69
CA LYS A 43 -21.68 35.96 1.57
C LYS A 43 -20.34 36.22 0.91
N LYS A 44 -19.29 36.39 1.72
CA LYS A 44 -17.92 36.20 1.30
C LYS A 44 -17.82 34.76 0.76
N ASN A 45 -18.01 34.62 -0.55
CA ASN A 45 -17.58 33.46 -1.31
C ASN A 45 -16.06 33.35 -1.07
N LYS A 46 -15.66 32.60 -0.04
CA LYS A 46 -14.32 32.03 0.03
C LYS A 46 -14.22 31.12 -1.19
N LYS A 47 -13.79 31.67 -2.33
CA LYS A 47 -13.33 30.89 -3.47
C LYS A 47 -12.33 29.91 -2.88
N LYS A 48 -12.66 28.61 -2.94
CA LYS A 48 -11.72 27.56 -2.54
C LYS A 48 -10.43 27.82 -3.33
N PRO A 49 -9.26 27.79 -2.67
CA PRO A 49 -8.00 27.94 -3.40
C PRO A 49 -7.95 26.89 -4.52
N PRO A 50 -7.40 27.23 -5.69
CA PRO A 50 -7.33 26.30 -6.80
C PRO A 50 -6.62 25.02 -6.35
N LYS A 51 -7.23 23.86 -6.59
CA LYS A 51 -6.61 22.56 -6.31
C LYS A 51 -5.34 22.47 -7.17
N LYS A 52 -4.19 22.26 -6.52
CA LYS A 52 -2.94 21.99 -7.23
C LYS A 52 -3.09 20.67 -7.97
N LYS A 53 -2.62 20.61 -9.22
CA LYS A 53 -2.54 19.36 -9.97
C LYS A 53 -1.17 18.73 -9.77
N SER A 54 -1.11 17.41 -9.80
CA SER A 54 0.17 16.70 -9.85
C SER A 54 0.95 17.06 -11.12
N ARG A 55 2.27 17.09 -11.05
CA ARG A 55 3.17 17.40 -12.18
C ARG A 55 4.44 16.55 -12.11
N TYR A 56 5.20 16.50 -13.18
CA TYR A 56 6.53 15.88 -13.19
C TYR A 56 7.58 16.87 -13.72
N GLU A 57 8.82 16.70 -13.31
CA GLU A 57 9.96 17.49 -13.79
C GLU A 57 10.81 16.67 -14.75
N ARG A 58 11.45 17.34 -15.70
CA ARG A 58 12.33 16.71 -16.69
C ARG A 58 13.70 17.38 -16.73
N THR A 59 14.71 16.61 -17.11
CA THR A 59 15.99 17.15 -17.58
C THR A 59 15.84 17.75 -18.98
N ASP A 60 16.87 18.48 -19.42
CA ASP A 60 16.97 19.02 -20.79
C ASP A 60 16.92 17.91 -21.86
N ASN A 61 17.34 16.70 -21.51
CA ASN A 61 17.30 15.52 -22.38
C ASN A 61 15.90 14.86 -22.42
N GLY A 62 14.92 15.40 -21.69
CA GLY A 62 13.54 14.90 -21.65
C GLY A 62 13.30 13.75 -20.66
N GLU A 63 14.32 13.30 -19.94
CA GLU A 63 14.19 12.27 -18.89
C GLU A 63 13.41 12.82 -17.69
N ILE A 64 12.47 12.04 -17.17
CA ILE A 64 11.65 12.45 -16.03
C ILE A 64 12.40 12.16 -14.73
N THR A 65 12.67 13.19 -13.94
CA THR A 65 13.50 13.08 -12.71
C THR A 65 12.69 13.09 -11.43
N SER A 66 11.48 13.64 -11.47
CA SER A 66 10.62 13.72 -10.29
C SER A 66 9.14 13.72 -10.65
N PHE A 67 8.34 13.23 -9.71
CA PHE A 67 6.89 13.35 -9.70
C PHE A 67 6.46 14.08 -8.44
N ILE A 68 5.60 15.09 -8.60
CA ILE A 68 5.15 15.96 -7.51
C ILE A 68 3.63 15.84 -7.43
N THR A 69 3.13 15.37 -6.29
CA THR A 69 1.70 15.21 -6.05
C THR A 69 1.01 16.54 -5.80
N GLU A 70 -0.32 16.51 -5.71
CA GLU A 70 -1.15 17.68 -5.35
C GLU A 70 -0.81 18.24 -3.96
N ASP A 71 -0.33 17.35 -3.07
CA ASP A 71 0.10 17.66 -1.70
C ASP A 71 1.59 18.08 -1.61
N ASP A 72 2.19 18.44 -2.74
CA ASP A 72 3.61 18.83 -2.87
C ASP A 72 4.62 17.74 -2.42
N VAL A 73 4.22 16.47 -2.37
CA VAL A 73 5.13 15.35 -2.10
C VAL A 73 5.92 15.03 -3.35
N VAL A 74 7.25 15.08 -3.25
CA VAL A 74 8.17 14.83 -4.36
C VAL A 74 8.69 13.39 -4.31
N TYR A 75 8.49 12.63 -5.38
CA TYR A 75 9.02 11.29 -5.60
C TYR A 75 10.10 11.31 -6.68
N ARG A 76 11.16 10.54 -6.49
CA ARG A 76 12.34 10.45 -7.35
C ARG A 76 12.78 8.98 -7.51
N PRO A 77 13.51 8.64 -8.58
CA PRO A 77 14.26 7.38 -8.63
C PRO A 77 15.08 7.15 -7.36
N GLY A 78 15.08 5.92 -6.87
CA GLY A 78 15.69 5.52 -5.60
C GLY A 78 14.79 5.63 -4.37
N ASP A 79 13.68 6.38 -4.43
CA ASP A 79 12.75 6.45 -3.31
C ASP A 79 12.08 5.09 -3.06
N CYS A 80 12.03 4.69 -1.79
CA CYS A 80 11.23 3.56 -1.33
C CYS A 80 9.80 4.02 -1.04
N VAL A 81 8.81 3.31 -1.56
CA VAL A 81 7.42 3.78 -1.63
C VAL A 81 6.42 2.69 -1.31
N TYR A 82 5.26 3.13 -0.82
CA TYR A 82 4.06 2.31 -0.73
C TYR A 82 3.22 2.46 -1.99
N ILE A 83 2.82 1.34 -2.58
CA ILE A 83 1.94 1.28 -3.75
C ILE A 83 0.63 0.59 -3.36
N GLU A 84 -0.49 1.17 -3.77
CA GLU A 84 -1.80 0.60 -3.52
C GLU A 84 -1.98 -0.78 -4.18
N SER A 85 -2.42 -1.75 -3.39
CA SER A 85 -2.89 -3.04 -3.93
C SER A 85 -4.30 -2.89 -4.48
N ARG A 86 -4.56 -3.49 -5.65
CA ARG A 86 -5.91 -3.52 -6.24
C ARG A 86 -6.89 -4.42 -5.49
N ARG A 87 -6.38 -5.26 -4.59
CA ARG A 87 -7.20 -6.20 -3.80
C ARG A 87 -7.61 -5.56 -2.47
N PRO A 88 -8.90 -5.61 -2.10
CA PRO A 88 -9.35 -5.18 -0.78
C PRO A 88 -8.58 -5.88 0.34
N ASN A 89 -8.39 -5.18 1.46
CA ASN A 89 -7.72 -5.70 2.67
C ASN A 89 -6.30 -6.24 2.48
N THR A 90 -5.68 -5.97 1.33
CA THR A 90 -4.28 -6.32 1.08
C THR A 90 -3.41 -5.12 1.47
N PRO A 91 -2.36 -5.32 2.28
CA PRO A 91 -1.44 -4.23 2.61
C PRO A 91 -0.81 -3.62 1.35
N TYR A 92 -0.34 -2.38 1.45
CA TYR A 92 0.38 -1.73 0.34
C TYR A 92 1.61 -2.54 -0.07
N PHE A 93 1.90 -2.60 -1.37
CA PHE A 93 3.18 -3.14 -1.83
C PHE A 93 4.31 -2.18 -1.45
N ILE A 94 5.49 -2.72 -1.21
CA ILE A 94 6.69 -1.96 -0.88
C ILE A 94 7.65 -2.11 -2.06
N CYS A 95 8.03 -0.99 -2.67
CA CYS A 95 8.88 -0.99 -3.84
C CYS A 95 9.88 0.17 -3.79
N SER A 96 10.92 0.12 -4.62
CA SER A 96 11.77 1.28 -4.90
C SER A 96 11.63 1.73 -6.35
N ILE A 97 11.38 3.02 -6.55
CA ILE A 97 11.26 3.61 -7.89
C ILE A 97 12.60 3.48 -8.61
N GLN A 98 12.60 2.89 -9.80
CA GLN A 98 13.79 2.78 -10.66
C GLN A 98 13.86 3.96 -11.62
N ASP A 99 12.74 4.25 -12.31
CA ASP A 99 12.63 5.35 -13.25
C ASP A 99 11.16 5.70 -13.50
N PHE A 100 10.97 6.82 -14.21
CA PHE A 100 9.67 7.26 -14.69
C PHE A 100 9.63 7.25 -16.22
N LYS A 101 8.50 6.86 -16.78
CA LYS A 101 8.24 6.89 -18.22
C LYS A 101 6.82 7.34 -18.52
N LEU A 102 6.59 7.87 -19.72
CA LEU A 102 5.24 8.09 -20.20
C LEU A 102 4.74 6.87 -20.97
N SER A 103 3.47 6.54 -20.75
CA SER A 103 2.74 5.65 -21.66
C SER A 103 2.46 6.33 -23.00
N LYS A 104 2.03 5.55 -24.01
CA LYS A 104 1.58 6.08 -25.31
C LYS A 104 0.41 7.08 -25.22
N ARG A 105 -0.33 7.05 -24.11
CA ARG A 105 -1.46 7.96 -23.83
C ARG A 105 -1.08 9.09 -22.88
N ASP A 106 0.21 9.37 -22.74
CA ASP A 106 0.75 10.45 -21.90
C ASP A 106 0.47 10.29 -20.38
N HIS A 107 0.11 9.07 -19.94
CA HIS A 107 0.04 8.77 -18.51
C HIS A 107 1.43 8.54 -17.94
N LEU A 108 1.73 9.12 -16.78
CA LEU A 108 2.96 8.89 -16.04
C LEU A 108 2.97 7.49 -15.40
N LEU A 109 3.98 6.71 -15.76
CA LEU A 109 4.28 5.38 -15.25
C LEU A 109 5.60 5.40 -14.48
N MET A 110 5.75 4.48 -13.54
CA MET A 110 6.98 4.24 -12.79
C MET A 110 7.36 2.76 -12.92
N ASN A 111 8.63 2.51 -13.25
CA ASN A 111 9.22 1.18 -13.09
C ASN A 111 9.68 1.04 -11.65
N VAL A 112 9.40 -0.09 -11.02
CA VAL A 112 9.68 -0.30 -9.59
C VAL A 112 10.29 -1.67 -9.35
N LYS A 113 11.26 -1.71 -8.43
CA LYS A 113 11.86 -2.95 -7.90
C LYS A 113 11.12 -3.37 -6.63
N TRP A 114 10.86 -4.66 -6.48
CA TRP A 114 10.00 -5.17 -5.40
C TRP A 114 10.75 -5.51 -4.13
N TYR A 115 10.07 -5.28 -3.00
CA TYR A 115 10.42 -5.82 -1.70
C TYR A 115 9.25 -6.64 -1.17
N TYR A 116 9.51 -7.90 -0.88
CA TYR A 116 8.49 -8.84 -0.38
C TYR A 116 8.52 -8.86 1.14
N ARG A 117 7.35 -8.77 1.76
CA ARG A 117 7.20 -9.14 3.17
C ARG A 117 7.37 -10.64 3.34
N GLN A 118 7.72 -11.06 4.55
CA GLN A 118 7.73 -12.49 4.91
C GLN A 118 6.41 -13.18 4.55
N SER A 119 5.25 -12.55 4.79
CA SER A 119 3.93 -13.13 4.48
C SER A 119 3.63 -13.26 2.98
N GLU A 120 4.45 -12.65 2.12
CA GLU A 120 4.31 -12.67 0.66
C GLU A 120 5.29 -13.67 0.01
N VAL A 121 6.20 -14.24 0.80
CA VAL A 121 7.12 -15.30 0.39
C VAL A 121 6.52 -16.65 0.78
N PRO A 122 6.46 -17.65 -0.13
CA PRO A 122 5.99 -18.98 0.22
C PRO A 122 6.78 -19.59 1.39
N ASP A 123 6.10 -20.26 2.32
CA ASP A 123 6.71 -20.79 3.55
C ASP A 123 7.93 -21.69 3.28
N SER A 124 7.86 -22.54 2.24
CA SER A 124 8.97 -23.41 1.84
C SER A 124 10.20 -22.61 1.42
N VAL A 125 10.03 -21.50 0.69
CA VAL A 125 11.14 -20.65 0.25
C VAL A 125 11.71 -19.89 1.45
N TYR A 126 10.85 -19.35 2.32
CA TYR A 126 11.28 -18.66 3.53
C TYR A 126 12.12 -19.56 4.45
N GLN A 127 11.72 -20.82 4.63
CA GLN A 127 12.48 -21.78 5.43
C GLN A 127 13.88 -22.02 4.88
N HIS A 128 14.04 -22.15 3.56
CA HIS A 128 15.36 -22.28 2.93
C HIS A 128 16.21 -21.01 3.10
N LEU A 129 15.64 -19.81 2.87
CA LEU A 129 16.34 -18.53 3.08
C LEU A 129 16.85 -18.39 4.52
N VAL A 130 16.04 -18.80 5.49
CA VAL A 130 16.41 -18.82 6.90
C VAL A 130 17.48 -19.86 7.16
N GLN A 131 17.39 -21.05 6.57
CA GLN A 131 18.38 -22.12 6.73
C GLN A 131 19.75 -21.73 6.18
N ASP A 132 19.80 -21.13 4.98
CA ASP A 132 21.05 -20.63 4.38
C ASP A 132 21.70 -19.58 5.27
N ARG A 133 20.91 -18.65 5.83
CA ARG A 133 21.38 -17.69 6.83
C ARG A 133 21.96 -18.36 8.08
N HIS A 134 21.40 -19.47 8.55
CA HIS A 134 21.94 -20.19 9.71
C HIS A 134 23.21 -20.97 9.37
N ASN A 135 23.26 -21.60 8.19
CA ASN A 135 24.42 -22.36 7.73
C ASN A 135 25.65 -21.45 7.55
N GLU A 136 25.47 -20.23 7.04
CA GLU A 136 26.57 -19.27 6.88
C GLU A 136 27.07 -18.66 8.21
N ASN A 137 26.23 -18.65 9.26
CA ASN A 137 26.54 -17.96 10.52
C ASN A 137 26.99 -18.88 11.68
N ASP A 138 27.07 -20.21 11.46
CA ASP A 138 27.75 -21.31 12.20
C ASP A 138 27.98 -21.21 13.73
N SER A 139 27.22 -20.40 14.48
CA SER A 139 27.61 -20.07 15.86
C SER A 139 26.64 -20.53 16.94
N GLY A 140 25.51 -21.17 16.59
CA GLY A 140 24.50 -21.56 17.59
C GLY A 140 24.03 -20.39 18.48
N ARG A 141 24.34 -19.16 18.06
CA ARG A 141 23.96 -17.93 18.75
C ARG A 141 22.56 -17.61 18.31
N GLU A 142 21.69 -17.48 19.30
CA GLU A 142 20.32 -16.99 19.18
C GLU A 142 20.24 -15.90 18.10
N LEU A 143 19.47 -16.16 17.03
CA LEU A 143 19.22 -15.18 15.99
C LEU A 143 18.77 -13.88 16.65
N VAL A 144 19.48 -12.80 16.36
CA VAL A 144 19.39 -11.60 17.20
C VAL A 144 18.05 -10.90 17.11
N ILE A 145 17.33 -11.12 16.00
CA ILE A 145 16.00 -10.58 15.80
C ILE A 145 14.98 -11.60 16.34
N THR A 146 14.88 -11.69 17.66
CA THR A 146 13.83 -12.45 18.35
C THR A 146 12.56 -11.63 18.54
N ASP A 147 12.68 -10.30 18.61
CA ASP A 147 11.53 -9.39 18.76
C ASP A 147 10.61 -9.52 17.53
N PRO A 148 9.37 -10.05 17.71
CA PRO A 148 8.42 -10.20 16.62
C PRO A 148 8.12 -8.89 15.90
N VAL A 149 8.20 -7.74 16.59
CA VAL A 149 7.97 -6.42 16.00
C VAL A 149 9.04 -6.10 14.98
N ILE A 150 10.31 -6.38 15.29
CA ILE A 150 11.44 -6.14 14.38
C ILE A 150 11.42 -7.17 13.26
N LYS A 151 11.13 -8.44 13.57
CA LYS A 151 11.03 -9.51 12.57
C LYS A 151 10.03 -9.18 11.46
N ASN A 152 8.88 -8.60 11.82
CA ASN A 152 7.86 -8.18 10.86
C ASN A 152 8.25 -6.96 10.01
N ARG A 153 9.41 -6.34 10.25
CA ARG A 153 9.99 -5.25 9.44
C ARG A 153 11.05 -5.73 8.45
N GLU A 154 11.40 -7.01 8.47
CA GLU A 154 12.26 -7.60 7.45
C GLU A 154 11.52 -7.75 6.13
N LEU A 155 12.18 -7.33 5.05
CA LEU A 155 11.76 -7.51 3.68
C LEU A 155 12.81 -8.32 2.91
N PHE A 156 12.40 -8.87 1.78
CA PHE A 156 13.25 -9.59 0.84
C PHE A 156 13.30 -8.83 -0.49
N ILE A 157 14.48 -8.35 -0.87
CA ILE A 157 14.66 -7.60 -2.13
C ILE A 157 14.59 -8.55 -3.31
N SER A 158 13.89 -8.18 -4.37
CA SER A 158 13.82 -8.99 -5.59
C SER A 158 14.27 -8.19 -6.80
N ASP A 159 14.93 -8.86 -7.76
CA ASP A 159 15.24 -8.27 -9.08
C ASP A 159 14.01 -8.19 -9.99
N TYR A 160 12.84 -8.64 -9.52
CA TYR A 160 11.58 -8.45 -10.22
C TYR A 160 11.24 -6.97 -10.35
N VAL A 161 11.00 -6.53 -11.60
CA VAL A 161 10.60 -5.16 -11.95
C VAL A 161 9.20 -5.17 -12.54
N ASP A 162 8.37 -4.25 -12.07
CA ASP A 162 6.99 -4.06 -12.58
C ASP A 162 6.72 -2.58 -12.86
N THR A 163 5.64 -2.29 -13.60
CA THR A 163 5.25 -0.93 -14.00
C THR A 163 3.91 -0.55 -13.37
N TYR A 164 3.89 0.57 -12.65
CA TYR A 164 2.68 1.13 -12.04
C TYR A 164 2.37 2.55 -12.55
N HIS A 165 1.10 2.94 -12.47
CA HIS A 165 0.73 4.35 -12.61
C HIS A 165 1.17 5.14 -11.38
N ALA A 166 1.71 6.35 -11.57
CA ALA A 166 2.14 7.20 -10.46
C ALA A 166 1.00 7.51 -9.47
N ALA A 167 -0.26 7.50 -9.93
CA ALA A 167 -1.45 7.64 -9.09
C ALA A 167 -1.63 6.53 -8.04
N ALA A 168 -0.93 5.40 -8.17
CA ALA A 168 -0.96 4.32 -7.18
C ALA A 168 -0.06 4.57 -5.97
N LEU A 169 0.77 5.63 -5.98
CA LEU A 169 1.64 5.99 -4.85
C LEU A 169 0.81 6.42 -3.64
N ARG A 170 1.12 5.86 -2.46
CA ARG A 170 0.43 6.16 -1.20
C ARG A 170 1.33 6.76 -0.12
N GLY A 171 2.64 6.80 -0.35
CA GLY A 171 3.59 7.42 0.56
C GLY A 171 5.01 6.91 0.35
N LYS A 172 5.95 7.52 1.06
CA LYS A 172 7.33 7.04 1.15
C LYS A 172 7.51 6.15 2.38
N CYS A 173 8.49 5.28 2.30
CA CYS A 173 9.01 4.51 3.43
C CYS A 173 10.53 4.56 3.43
N ASN A 174 11.15 4.14 4.53
CA ASN A 174 12.59 4.03 4.63
C ASN A 174 12.98 2.55 4.67
N ILE A 175 13.90 2.14 3.81
CA ILE A 175 14.40 0.77 3.76
C ILE A 175 15.90 0.82 3.92
N SER A 176 16.42 0.09 4.91
CA SER A 176 17.86 -0.02 5.16
C SER A 176 18.38 -1.40 4.75
N HIS A 177 19.50 -1.42 4.04
CA HIS A 177 20.23 -2.65 3.76
C HIS A 177 21.18 -2.96 4.92
N PHE A 178 21.21 -4.21 5.36
CA PHE A 178 22.23 -4.72 6.27
C PHE A 178 22.95 -5.91 5.65
N SER A 179 24.26 -6.00 5.86
CA SER A 179 25.09 -7.10 5.35
C SER A 179 24.69 -8.45 5.92
N ASP A 180 24.26 -8.46 7.18
CA ASP A 180 23.95 -9.67 7.93
C ASP A 180 22.99 -9.37 9.10
N ILE A 181 22.59 -10.43 9.79
CA ILE A 181 21.65 -10.38 10.92
C ILE A 181 22.23 -9.68 12.16
N PHE A 182 23.56 -9.59 12.28
CA PHE A 182 24.21 -8.90 13.38
C PHE A 182 24.22 -7.39 13.17
N ALA A 183 24.46 -6.92 11.95
CA ALA A 183 24.37 -5.51 11.58
C ALA A 183 22.93 -4.98 11.73
N ALA A 184 21.93 -5.82 11.43
CA ALA A 184 20.52 -5.48 11.58
C ALA A 184 20.09 -5.17 13.04
N ARG A 185 20.93 -5.45 14.05
CA ARG A 185 20.72 -5.01 15.45
C ARG A 185 20.59 -3.49 15.58
N GLU A 186 21.20 -2.73 14.67
CA GLU A 186 21.16 -1.27 14.70
C GLU A 186 19.84 -0.70 14.15
N PHE A 187 18.98 -1.56 13.60
CA PHE A 187 17.70 -1.15 13.04
C PHE A 187 16.78 -0.55 14.11
N LYS A 188 16.25 0.63 13.81
CA LYS A 188 15.28 1.32 14.66
C LYS A 188 13.89 1.11 14.09
N ALA A 189 13.08 0.28 14.78
CA ALA A 189 11.72 -0.02 14.37
C ALA A 189 10.80 1.21 14.48
N ARG A 190 10.67 1.96 13.38
CA ARG A 190 9.68 3.02 13.20
C ARG A 190 8.52 2.50 12.35
N ILE A 191 7.40 3.23 12.36
CA ILE A 191 6.18 2.80 11.66
C ILE A 191 6.37 2.66 10.16
N ASP A 192 7.25 3.48 9.56
CA ASP A 192 7.53 3.62 8.14
C ASP A 192 8.91 3.07 7.74
N SER A 193 9.59 2.38 8.65
CA SER A 193 10.93 1.85 8.42
C SER A 193 10.91 0.34 8.29
N PHE A 194 11.71 -0.16 7.36
CA PHE A 194 11.96 -1.58 7.09
C PHE A 194 13.44 -1.82 6.87
N PHE A 195 13.82 -3.08 6.79
CA PHE A 195 15.16 -3.45 6.38
C PHE A 195 15.15 -4.71 5.52
N TYR A 196 16.23 -4.95 4.79
CA TYR A 196 16.45 -6.22 4.12
C TYR A 196 17.90 -6.66 4.29
N ILE A 197 18.08 -7.97 4.24
CA ILE A 197 19.39 -8.65 4.29
C ILE A 197 19.51 -9.56 3.07
N LEU A 198 18.46 -10.34 2.81
CA LEU A 198 18.45 -11.37 1.77
C LEU A 198 17.69 -10.94 0.53
N GLY A 199 18.11 -11.49 -0.61
CA GLY A 199 17.37 -11.45 -1.86
C GLY A 199 16.33 -12.56 -1.96
N TYR A 200 15.29 -12.35 -2.77
CA TYR A 200 14.29 -13.34 -3.13
C TYR A 200 14.00 -13.28 -4.63
N ASN A 201 14.05 -14.44 -5.28
CA ASN A 201 13.63 -14.60 -6.65
C ASN A 201 12.25 -15.30 -6.69
N PRO A 202 11.17 -14.62 -7.12
CA PRO A 202 9.84 -15.23 -7.18
C PRO A 202 9.67 -16.27 -8.30
N GLU A 203 10.65 -16.42 -9.19
CA GLU A 203 10.60 -17.39 -10.29
C GLU A 203 11.21 -18.76 -9.93
N THR A 204 11.82 -18.89 -8.75
CA THR A 204 12.42 -20.12 -8.21
C THR A 204 11.60 -20.70 -7.07
#